data_AF-A0A1U8PZI4-F1
#
_entry.id   AF-A0A1U8PZI4-F1
#
_cell.length_a   1.000
_cell.length_b   1.000
_cell.length_c   1.000
_cell.angle_alpha   90.00
_cell.angle_beta   90.00
_cell.angle_gamma   90.00
#
_symmetry.space_group_name_H-M   'P 1'
#
loop_
_entity.id
_entity.type
_entity.pdbx_description
1 polymer ?
#
loop_
_entity_poly.entity_id
_entity_poly.type
_entity_poly.pdbx_seq_one_letter_code
_entity_poly.pdbx_strand_id
1 'polypeptide(L)'
;MTITMHYFKEKTIAEVQSYVPYIVQKINDATRKMIDHGAQTVIVPGYLPIGCLPIYLTAFRSDDPMAYDELKCLKGLNNLAMLHNDNLQRALKQLRKEYPDVTIVYADYYTALQWVLSHAPLVMQIEPDALMIVNPHVAIVYIWETISLRGVPRNKQQ
;
A
#
# COMPACT_ATOMS: atom_id res chain seq x y z
N MET A 1 15.86 -2.09 -3.55
CA MET A 1 14.53 -2.68 -3.78
C MET A 1 14.56 -4.02 -4.53
N THR A 2 15.58 -4.29 -5.36
CA THR A 2 15.71 -5.53 -6.17
C THR A 2 15.83 -6.80 -5.33
N ILE A 3 16.60 -6.77 -4.24
CA ILE A 3 16.81 -7.92 -3.35
C ILE A 3 15.48 -8.35 -2.71
N THR A 4 14.67 -7.40 -2.27
CA THR A 4 13.37 -7.67 -1.64
C THR A 4 12.40 -8.34 -2.60
N MET A 5 12.36 -7.91 -3.87
CA MET A 5 11.50 -8.53 -4.89
C MET A 5 11.96 -9.93 -5.28
N HIS A 6 13.27 -10.18 -5.34
CA HIS A 6 13.80 -11.52 -5.58
C HIS A 6 13.39 -12.48 -4.46
N TYR A 7 13.61 -12.09 -3.21
CA TYR A 7 13.18 -12.85 -2.04
C TYR A 7 11.66 -13.09 -2.01
N PHE A 8 10.86 -12.09 -2.41
CA PHE A 8 9.42 -12.23 -2.48
C PHE A 8 8.98 -13.22 -3.57
N LYS A 9 9.71 -13.29 -4.69
CA LYS A 9 9.42 -14.21 -5.79
C LYS A 9 9.72 -15.67 -5.46
N GLU A 10 10.64 -15.92 -4.53
CA GLU A 10 10.96 -17.26 -4.05
C GLU A 10 9.91 -17.84 -3.09
N LYS A 11 9.03 -17.01 -2.54
CA LYS A 11 7.95 -17.45 -1.65
C LYS A 11 6.66 -17.73 -2.39
N THR A 12 5.95 -18.74 -1.93
CA THR A 12 4.56 -18.97 -2.32
C THR A 12 3.64 -17.92 -1.72
N ILE A 13 2.49 -17.69 -2.36
CA ILE A 13 1.46 -16.79 -1.82
C ILE A 13 1.01 -17.25 -0.43
N ALA A 14 0.88 -18.56 -0.20
CA ALA A 14 0.49 -19.11 1.09
C ALA A 14 1.50 -18.78 2.21
N GLU A 15 2.80 -18.89 1.92
CA GLU A 15 3.84 -18.47 2.87
C GLU A 15 3.76 -16.97 3.16
N VAL A 16 3.53 -16.14 2.15
CA VAL A 16 3.40 -14.69 2.37
C VAL A 16 2.15 -14.36 3.19
N GLN A 17 1.03 -15.04 2.93
CA GLN A 17 -0.22 -14.89 3.69
C GLN A 17 -0.01 -15.18 5.18
N SER A 18 0.88 -16.12 5.54
CA SER A 18 1.18 -16.43 6.94
C SER A 18 1.77 -15.26 7.73
N TYR A 19 2.37 -14.27 7.06
CA TYR A 19 2.93 -13.07 7.70
C TYR A 19 1.89 -11.97 7.94
N VAL A 20 0.70 -12.05 7.36
CA VAL A 20 -0.32 -10.99 7.46
C VAL A 20 -0.63 -10.61 8.93
N PRO A 21 -0.87 -11.55 9.86
CA PRO A 21 -1.14 -11.20 11.25
C PRO A 21 0.02 -10.44 11.90
N TYR A 22 1.26 -10.85 11.61
CA TYR A 22 2.46 -10.20 12.14
C TYR A 22 2.60 -8.76 11.60
N ILE A 23 2.41 -8.56 10.30
CA ILE A 23 2.48 -7.23 9.67
C ILE A 23 1.40 -6.30 10.23
N VAL A 24 0.15 -6.78 10.34
CA VAL A 24 -0.95 -5.98 10.90
C VAL A 24 -0.66 -5.61 12.35
N GLN A 25 -0.08 -6.52 13.14
CA GLN A 25 0.35 -6.20 14.51
C GLN A 25 1.40 -5.08 14.52
N LYS A 26 2.39 -5.10 13.62
CA LYS A 26 3.40 -4.03 13.53
C LYS A 26 2.80 -2.69 13.14
N ILE A 27 1.80 -2.67 12.26
CA ILE A 27 1.07 -1.43 11.93
C ILE A 27 0.32 -0.89 13.15
N ASN A 28 -0.34 -1.76 13.92
CA ASN A 28 -1.01 -1.37 15.16
C ASN A 28 -0.02 -0.85 16.21
N ASP A 29 1.11 -1.53 16.42
CA ASP A 29 2.15 -1.10 17.37
C ASP A 29 2.68 0.29 17.01
N ALA A 30 2.92 0.54 15.71
CA ALA A 30 3.34 1.85 15.23
C ALA A 30 2.25 2.90 15.44
N THR A 31 0.98 2.56 15.20
CA THR A 31 -0.16 3.46 15.43
C THR A 31 -0.28 3.83 16.90
N ARG A 32 -0.19 2.86 17.83
CA ARG A 32 -0.14 3.12 19.28
C ARG A 32 0.97 4.08 19.64
N LYS A 33 2.19 3.80 19.14
CA LYS A 33 3.34 4.65 19.41
C LYS A 33 3.13 6.10 18.94
N MET A 34 2.49 6.32 17.79
CA MET A 34 2.16 7.67 17.33
C MET A 34 1.18 8.38 18.28
N ILE A 35 0.19 7.65 18.79
CA ILE A 35 -0.78 8.16 19.76
C ILE A 35 -0.10 8.48 21.10
N ASP A 36 0.76 7.59 21.60
CA ASP A 36 1.51 7.79 22.84
C ASP A 36 2.46 9.01 22.75
N HIS A 37 2.85 9.40 21.53
CA HIS A 37 3.60 10.62 21.23
C HIS A 37 2.71 11.86 20.96
N GLY A 38 1.41 11.79 21.22
CA GLY A 38 0.48 12.93 21.17
C GLY A 38 -0.27 13.12 19.85
N ALA A 39 -0.23 12.15 18.92
CA ALA A 39 -1.03 12.23 17.70
C ALA A 39 -2.54 12.14 18.01
N GLN A 40 -3.28 13.20 17.67
CA GLN A 40 -4.74 13.25 17.83
C GLN A 40 -5.50 12.72 16.61
N THR A 41 -4.82 12.59 15.47
CA THR A 41 -5.36 11.99 14.24
C THR A 41 -4.28 11.13 13.60
N VAL A 42 -4.62 9.88 13.29
CA VAL A 42 -3.72 8.95 12.60
C VAL A 42 -4.43 8.35 11.40
N ILE A 43 -3.85 8.53 10.21
CA ILE A 43 -4.34 7.94 8.97
C ILE A 43 -3.51 6.69 8.71
N VAL A 44 -4.18 5.54 8.64
CA VAL A 44 -3.55 4.24 8.38
C VAL A 44 -3.92 3.78 6.98
N PRO A 45 -2.96 3.74 6.04
CA PRO A 45 -3.24 3.34 4.68
C PRO A 45 -3.50 1.83 4.58
N GLY A 46 -4.52 1.47 3.80
CA GLY A 46 -4.72 0.11 3.32
C GLY A 46 -3.66 -0.27 2.28
N TYR A 47 -3.54 -1.57 2.05
CA TYR A 47 -2.66 -2.12 1.04
C TYR A 47 -3.32 -2.04 -0.35
N LEU A 48 -2.52 -1.71 -1.35
CA LEU A 48 -2.95 -1.46 -2.73
C LEU A 48 -3.27 -2.78 -3.46
N PRO A 49 -4.01 -2.76 -4.59
CA PRO A 49 -4.13 -3.90 -5.51
C PRO A 49 -2.79 -4.17 -6.21
N ILE A 50 -1.84 -4.77 -5.48
CA ILE A 50 -0.47 -4.96 -5.97
C ILE A 50 -0.40 -5.86 -7.20
N GLY A 51 -1.40 -6.71 -7.44
CA GLY A 51 -1.49 -7.52 -8.65
C GLY A 51 -1.69 -6.71 -9.92
N CYS A 52 -2.07 -5.43 -9.83
CA CYS A 52 -2.22 -4.53 -10.95
C CYS A 52 -0.97 -3.67 -11.23
N LEU A 53 0.05 -3.72 -10.37
CA LEU A 53 1.22 -2.85 -10.50
C LEU A 53 2.22 -3.44 -11.51
N PRO A 54 2.78 -2.62 -12.44
CA PRO A 54 3.69 -3.10 -13.49
C PRO A 54 4.86 -3.93 -12.95
N ILE A 55 5.45 -3.51 -11.82
CA ILE A 55 6.58 -4.22 -11.21
C ILE A 55 6.23 -5.65 -10.79
N TYR A 56 5.01 -5.89 -10.29
CA TYR A 56 4.55 -7.21 -9.90
C TYR A 56 4.07 -8.03 -11.11
N LEU A 57 3.43 -7.39 -12.09
CA LEU A 57 3.04 -8.03 -13.35
C LEU A 57 4.27 -8.55 -14.12
N THR A 58 5.37 -7.81 -14.14
CA THR A 58 6.63 -8.25 -14.74
C THR A 58 7.32 -9.34 -13.91
N ALA A 59 7.41 -9.17 -12.58
CA ALA A 59 8.13 -10.12 -11.73
C ALA A 59 7.42 -11.47 -11.59
N PHE A 60 6.09 -11.46 -11.53
CA PHE A 60 5.22 -12.63 -11.26
C PHE A 60 4.36 -13.00 -12.47
N ARG A 61 4.85 -12.71 -13.68
CA ARG A 61 4.18 -13.12 -14.93
C ARG A 61 3.86 -14.62 -14.89
N SER A 62 2.63 -14.96 -15.24
CA SER A 62 2.14 -16.33 -15.37
C SER A 62 1.74 -16.61 -16.81
N ASP A 63 2.01 -17.82 -17.28
CA ASP A 63 1.50 -18.29 -18.58
C ASP A 63 0.06 -18.81 -18.49
N ASP A 64 -0.47 -18.99 -17.27
CA ASP A 64 -1.87 -19.34 -17.04
C ASP A 64 -2.78 -18.11 -17.17
N PRO A 65 -3.66 -18.04 -18.18
CA PRO A 65 -4.62 -16.95 -18.34
C PRO A 65 -5.58 -16.82 -17.14
N MET A 66 -5.84 -17.93 -16.43
CA MET A 66 -6.70 -17.96 -15.25
C MET A 66 -6.05 -17.34 -14.02
N ALA A 67 -4.75 -16.98 -14.05
CA ALA A 67 -4.10 -16.23 -12.99
C ALA A 67 -4.55 -14.75 -12.95
N TYR A 68 -5.13 -14.26 -14.05
CA TYR A 68 -5.49 -12.86 -14.23
C TYR A 68 -6.99 -12.61 -14.08
N ASP A 69 -7.36 -11.39 -13.70
CA ASP A 69 -8.74 -10.89 -13.74
C ASP A 69 -9.04 -10.14 -15.06
N GLU A 70 -10.22 -9.54 -15.14
CA GLU A 70 -10.69 -8.78 -16.32
C GLU A 70 -9.81 -7.56 -16.63
N LEU A 71 -9.19 -6.97 -15.62
CA LEU A 71 -8.26 -5.84 -15.74
C LEU A 71 -6.81 -6.27 -15.99
N LYS A 72 -6.57 -7.57 -16.23
CA LYS A 72 -5.24 -8.17 -16.38
C LYS A 72 -4.35 -8.03 -15.15
N CYS A 73 -4.95 -7.94 -13.96
CA CYS A 73 -4.22 -7.98 -12.70
C CYS A 73 -4.09 -9.41 -12.19
N LEU A 74 -3.01 -9.70 -11.45
CA LEU A 74 -2.78 -11.01 -10.82
C LEU A 74 -3.72 -11.21 -9.62
N LYS A 75 -4.68 -12.14 -9.73
CA LYS A 75 -5.69 -12.40 -8.69
C LYS A 75 -5.08 -12.82 -7.37
N GLY A 76 -4.06 -13.68 -7.38
CA GLY A 76 -3.42 -14.16 -6.15
C GLY A 76 -2.82 -13.04 -5.30
N LEU A 77 -2.19 -12.05 -5.94
CA LEU A 77 -1.61 -10.89 -5.27
C LEU A 77 -2.69 -9.91 -4.78
N ASN A 78 -3.75 -9.71 -5.55
CA ASN A 78 -4.90 -8.90 -5.12
C ASN A 78 -5.64 -9.54 -3.93
N ASN A 79 -5.81 -10.86 -3.92
CA ASN A 79 -6.40 -11.60 -2.80
C ASN A 79 -5.56 -11.47 -1.52
N LEU A 80 -4.23 -11.50 -1.64
CA LEU A 80 -3.34 -11.23 -0.51
C LEU A 80 -3.55 -9.81 0.05
N ALA A 81 -3.71 -8.82 -0.83
CA ALA A 81 -3.96 -7.44 -0.41
C ALA A 81 -5.31 -7.27 0.29
N MET A 82 -6.37 -7.89 -0.24
CA MET A 82 -7.67 -7.93 0.41
C MET A 82 -7.61 -8.58 1.79
N LEU A 83 -6.94 -9.73 1.91
CA LEU A 83 -6.75 -10.41 3.19
C LEU A 83 -6.04 -9.51 4.21
N HIS A 84 -4.97 -8.82 3.81
CA HIS A 84 -4.29 -7.86 4.66
C HIS A 84 -5.24 -6.73 5.11
N ASN A 85 -5.99 -6.14 4.18
CA ASN A 85 -6.89 -5.02 4.46
C ASN A 85 -8.03 -5.42 5.40
N ASP A 86 -8.59 -6.62 5.26
CA ASP A 86 -9.62 -7.13 6.16
C ASP A 86 -9.09 -7.33 7.59
N ASN A 87 -7.86 -7.84 7.73
CA ASN A 87 -7.22 -7.99 9.03
C ASN A 87 -6.92 -6.61 9.64
N LEU A 88 -6.38 -5.68 8.85
CA LEU A 88 -6.06 -4.33 9.28
C LEU A 88 -7.31 -3.58 9.75
N GLN A 89 -8.39 -3.58 8.97
CA GLN A 89 -9.63 -2.89 9.35
C GLN A 89 -10.23 -3.45 10.67
N ARG A 90 -10.19 -4.77 10.86
CA ARG A 90 -10.59 -5.39 12.14
C ARG A 90 -9.71 -4.92 13.30
N ALA A 91 -8.39 -4.85 13.08
CA ALA A 91 -7.44 -4.41 14.09
C ALA A 91 -7.62 -2.92 14.44
N LEU A 92 -7.84 -2.05 13.44
CA LEU A 92 -8.14 -0.63 13.64
C LEU A 92 -9.48 -0.41 14.34
N LYS A 93 -10.49 -1.25 14.09
CA LYS A 93 -11.76 -1.21 14.84
C LYS A 93 -11.54 -1.47 16.33
N GLN A 94 -10.63 -2.38 16.67
CA GLN A 94 -10.26 -2.62 18.07
C GLN A 94 -9.48 -1.44 18.64
N LEU A 95 -8.51 -0.91 17.89
CA LEU A 95 -7.68 0.21 18.33
C LEU A 95 -8.50 1.48 18.62
N ARG A 96 -9.54 1.77 17.82
CA ARG A 96 -10.48 2.87 18.07
C ARG A 96 -11.24 2.75 19.39
N LYS A 97 -11.46 1.54 19.90
CA LYS A 97 -12.07 1.34 21.22
C LYS A 97 -11.11 1.61 22.36
N GLU A 98 -9.82 1.40 22.11
CA GLU A 98 -8.76 1.60 23.11
C GLU A 98 -8.37 3.08 23.24
N TYR A 99 -8.51 3.85 22.15
CA TYR A 99 -8.22 5.28 22.11
C TYR A 99 -9.46 6.07 21.62
N PRO A 100 -10.52 6.19 22.45
CA PRO A 100 -11.77 6.83 22.04
C PRO A 100 -11.62 8.32 21.71
N ASP A 101 -10.61 8.99 22.28
CA ASP A 101 -10.35 10.42 22.09
C ASP A 101 -9.46 10.72 20.87
N VAL A 102 -9.05 9.70 20.11
CA VAL A 102 -8.17 9.85 18.95
C VAL A 102 -8.88 9.45 17.66
N THR A 103 -8.73 10.27 16.63
CA THR A 103 -9.31 10.00 15.31
C THR A 103 -8.40 9.06 14.51
N ILE A 104 -8.76 7.78 14.42
CA ILE A 104 -8.03 6.80 13.60
C ILE A 104 -8.78 6.55 12.30
N VAL A 105 -8.21 6.94 11.17
CA VAL A 105 -8.84 6.85 9.84
C VAL A 105 -8.18 5.73 9.03
N TYR A 106 -8.99 4.89 8.39
CA TYR A 106 -8.49 3.94 7.39
C TYR A 106 -8.54 4.62 6.02
N ALA A 107 -7.41 4.63 5.29
CA ALA A 107 -7.40 5.13 3.92
C ALA A 107 -7.55 3.95 2.94
N ASP A 108 -8.68 3.90 2.24
CA ASP A 108 -8.98 2.83 1.28
C ASP A 108 -8.26 3.02 -0.06
N TYR A 109 -6.95 2.78 0.00
CA TYR A 109 -6.06 2.82 -1.15
C TYR A 109 -6.41 1.76 -2.19
N TYR A 110 -7.04 0.67 -1.78
CA TYR A 110 -7.37 -0.41 -2.68
C TYR A 110 -8.41 0.04 -3.70
N THR A 111 -9.56 0.50 -3.21
CA THR A 111 -10.65 1.00 -4.04
C THR A 111 -10.25 2.25 -4.81
N ALA A 112 -9.50 3.17 -4.17
CA ALA A 112 -9.02 4.38 -4.83
C ALA A 112 -8.15 4.05 -6.06
N LEU A 113 -7.20 3.12 -5.92
CA LEU A 113 -6.35 2.74 -7.06
C LEU A 113 -7.12 1.94 -8.12
N GLN A 114 -8.04 1.06 -7.72
CA GLN A 114 -8.91 0.37 -8.69
C GLN A 114 -9.74 1.37 -9.52
N TRP A 115 -10.27 2.42 -8.89
CA TRP A 115 -11.00 3.47 -9.60
C TRP A 115 -10.10 4.22 -10.59
N VAL A 116 -8.89 4.59 -10.18
CA VAL A 116 -7.92 5.24 -11.07
C VAL A 116 -7.58 4.34 -12.26
N LEU A 117 -7.39 3.04 -12.04
CA LEU A 117 -7.06 2.08 -13.10
C LEU A 117 -8.22 1.88 -14.07
N SER A 118 -9.46 1.81 -13.60
CA SER A 118 -10.65 1.68 -14.46
C SER A 118 -11.00 2.96 -15.22
N HIS A 119 -10.47 4.10 -14.80
CA HIS A 119 -10.66 5.41 -15.43
C HIS A 119 -9.34 6.01 -15.95
N ALA A 120 -8.30 5.19 -16.15
CA ALA A 120 -6.95 5.67 -16.46
C ALA A 120 -6.87 6.64 -17.66
N PRO A 121 -7.57 6.42 -18.79
CA PRO A 121 -7.56 7.38 -19.89
C PRO A 121 -8.10 8.77 -19.48
N LEU A 122 -9.09 8.80 -18.59
CA LEU A 122 -9.72 10.03 -18.10
C LEU A 122 -8.87 10.72 -17.02
N VAL A 123 -8.25 9.95 -16.13
CA VAL A 123 -7.56 10.46 -14.95
C VAL A 123 -6.10 10.78 -15.22
N MET A 124 -5.42 9.96 -16.02
CA MET A 124 -3.98 10.12 -16.27
C MET A 124 -3.71 11.07 -17.45
N GLN A 125 -4.69 11.31 -18.34
CA GLN A 125 -4.49 12.09 -19.58
C GLN A 125 -3.29 11.56 -20.40
N ILE A 126 -3.03 10.25 -20.34
CA ILE A 126 -1.95 9.59 -21.08
C ILE A 126 -2.60 8.88 -22.27
N GLU A 127 -2.15 9.20 -23.49
CA GLU A 127 -2.58 8.47 -24.70
C GLU A 127 -2.26 6.97 -24.55
N PRO A 128 -3.10 6.06 -25.05
CA PRO A 128 -2.99 4.62 -24.82
C PRO A 128 -1.64 3.99 -25.22
N ASP A 129 -0.82 4.70 -25.99
CA ASP A 129 0.50 4.36 -26.51
C ASP A 129 1.68 5.03 -25.78
N ALA A 130 1.43 5.95 -24.84
CA ALA A 130 2.47 6.70 -24.12
C ALA A 130 2.93 6.06 -22.79
N LEU A 131 2.79 4.74 -22.63
CA LEU A 131 3.32 4.02 -21.45
C LEU A 131 4.86 3.91 -21.51
N MET A 132 5.54 5.03 -21.37
CA MET A 132 6.93 5.05 -20.92
C MET A 132 6.92 4.80 -19.41
N ILE A 133 7.42 3.65 -18.98
CA ILE A 133 7.68 3.36 -17.57
C ILE A 133 8.73 4.37 -17.08
N VAL A 134 8.29 5.51 -16.55
CA VAL A 134 9.14 6.37 -15.72
C VAL A 134 9.47 5.56 -14.48
N ASN A 135 10.74 5.22 -14.32
CA ASN A 135 11.25 4.38 -13.24
C ASN A 135 10.71 4.86 -11.89
N PRO A 136 9.88 4.06 -11.18
CA PRO A 136 9.19 4.50 -9.96
C PRO A 136 10.13 4.88 -8.83
N HIS A 137 11.40 4.45 -8.87
CA HIS A 137 12.41 4.88 -7.90
C HIS A 137 12.64 6.39 -7.94
N VAL A 138 12.55 7.04 -9.10
CA VAL A 138 12.78 8.48 -9.22
C VAL A 138 11.63 9.25 -8.58
N ALA A 139 10.38 8.87 -8.84
CA ALA A 139 9.21 9.54 -8.29
C ALA A 139 9.13 9.45 -6.75
N ILE A 140 9.43 8.28 -6.18
CA ILE A 140 9.39 8.08 -4.72
C ILE A 140 10.46 8.94 -4.02
N VAL A 141 11.67 9.06 -4.59
CA VAL A 141 12.72 9.94 -4.05
C VAL A 141 12.28 11.40 -4.09
N TYR A 142 11.73 11.87 -5.22
CA TYR A 142 11.26 13.25 -5.34
C TYR A 142 10.11 13.57 -4.39
N ILE A 143 9.17 12.64 -4.21
CA ILE A 143 8.04 12.82 -3.27
C ILE A 143 8.56 12.83 -1.82
N TRP A 144 9.48 11.93 -1.47
CA TRP A 144 10.07 11.86 -0.14
C TRP A 144 10.89 13.11 0.21
N GLU A 145 11.68 13.63 -0.72
CA GLU A 145 12.41 14.90 -0.57
C GLU A 145 11.43 16.08 -0.42
N THR A 146 10.36 16.10 -1.22
CA THR A 146 9.35 17.18 -1.18
C THR A 146 8.56 17.19 0.14
N ILE A 147 8.22 16.01 0.68
CA ILE A 147 7.52 15.87 1.97
C ILE A 147 8.45 16.23 3.13
N SER A 148 9.73 15.81 3.08
CA SER A 148 10.72 16.14 4.11
C SER A 148 11.02 17.64 4.18
N LEU A 149 10.94 18.35 3.04
CA LEU A 149 11.17 19.79 2.97
C LEU A 149 9.95 20.64 3.41
N ARG A 150 8.74 20.08 3.42
CA ARG A 150 7.50 20.83 3.78
C ARG A 150 6.98 20.57 5.21
N GLY A 151 7.53 19.60 5.93
CA GLY A 151 6.96 19.11 7.19
C GLY A 151 7.58 19.56 8.51
N VAL A 152 8.70 20.29 8.54
CA VAL A 152 9.38 20.65 9.81
C VAL A 152 9.38 22.17 10.03
N PRO A 153 8.47 22.71 10.85
CA PRO A 153 8.67 24.04 11.41
C PRO A 153 9.88 24.00 12.35
N ARG A 154 10.98 24.65 11.95
CA ARG A 154 12.13 24.91 12.83
C ARG A 154 11.71 25.89 13.92
N ASN A 155 11.42 25.39 15.12
CA ASN A 155 11.34 26.24 16.31
C ASN A 155 12.27 25.72 17.43
N LYS A 156 13.38 26.47 17.57
CA LYS A 156 14.18 26.80 18.74
C LYS A 156 14.71 25.66 19.61
N GLN A 157 16.01 25.39 19.45
CA GLN A 157 16.86 24.95 20.56
C GLN A 157 17.18 26.16 21.45
N GLN A 158 16.73 26.11 22.69
CA GLN A 158 17.44 26.62 23.86
C GLN A 158 17.18 25.66 25.02
#